data_AF-A0A1Q5T9S3-F1
#
_entry.id   AF-A0A1Q5T9S3-F1
#
_cell.length_a   1.000
_cell.length_b   1.000
_cell.length_c   1.000
_cell.angle_alpha   90.00
_cell.angle_beta   90.00
_cell.angle_gamma   90.00
#
_symmetry.space_group_name_H-M   'P 1'
#
loop_
_entity.id
_entity.type
_entity.pdbx_description
1 polymer ?
#
loop_
_entity_poly.entity_id
_entity_poly.type
_entity_poly.pdbx_seq_one_letter_code
_entity_poly.pdbx_strand_id
1 'polypeptide(L)'
;MPLRSRWSQWCAFRSWIRTQSTPFLPFTTPISLGRSAKFASTGSSDPSDPHDVELARKWLKAFESGVKSIPRHVGQVSFSRSSGPGGQNALVIQSDESRQQATNVDLCYAKLNRLLVISAKEVIPGETSQEQKDRVSKLQRAQNEARLKEKKIHSSKKSNRRGSKYDD
;
A
#
# COMPACT_ATOMS: atom_id res chain seq x y z
N MET A 1 15.86 50.98 -18.41
CA MET A 1 16.57 50.43 -19.58
C MET A 1 16.65 48.91 -19.38
N PRO A 2 16.21 48.02 -20.29
CA PRO A 2 15.56 48.19 -21.60
C PRO A 2 14.08 47.71 -21.62
N LEU A 3 13.20 48.39 -22.38
CA LEU A 3 12.54 47.95 -23.64
C LEU A 3 11.49 46.84 -23.45
N ARG A 4 10.24 46.87 -23.93
CA ARG A 4 9.32 47.78 -24.65
C ARG A 4 7.97 46.99 -24.65
N SER A 5 6.83 47.54 -24.20
CA SER A 5 5.75 48.08 -25.08
C SER A 5 5.17 47.03 -26.05
N ARG A 6 3.87 46.67 -26.11
CA ARG A 6 2.68 47.53 -26.37
C ARG A 6 1.37 46.75 -26.08
N TRP A 7 0.41 47.34 -25.35
CA TRP A 7 -0.89 47.84 -25.85
C TRP A 7 -1.67 46.79 -26.68
N SER A 8 -2.66 46.07 -26.14
CA SER A 8 -4.04 46.48 -25.82
C SER A 8 -4.86 46.95 -27.02
N GLN A 9 -6.12 46.48 -27.05
CA GLN A 9 -7.31 47.10 -27.67
C GLN A 9 -7.69 46.58 -29.08
N TRP A 10 -8.88 45.97 -29.21
CA TRP A 10 -10.08 46.56 -29.86
C TRP A 10 -11.17 45.50 -30.05
N CYS A 11 -12.34 45.79 -29.46
CA CYS A 11 -13.58 45.04 -29.65
C CYS A 11 -14.33 45.52 -30.90
N ALA A 12 -15.03 44.55 -31.52
CA ALA A 12 -16.28 44.67 -32.26
C ALA A 12 -16.29 45.31 -33.66
N PHE A 13 -16.68 44.52 -34.66
CA PHE A 13 -17.65 44.97 -35.66
C PHE A 13 -18.52 43.82 -36.20
N ARG A 14 -19.76 44.19 -36.51
CA ARG A 14 -20.97 43.37 -36.67
C ARG A 14 -21.09 42.64 -38.02
N SER A 15 -21.81 41.51 -37.96
CA SER A 15 -22.91 41.10 -38.86
C SER A 15 -22.62 40.84 -40.34
N TRP A 16 -22.73 39.57 -40.75
CA TRP A 16 -23.42 39.20 -41.99
C TRP A 16 -24.06 37.81 -41.88
N ILE A 17 -25.37 37.75 -42.14
CA ILE A 17 -26.19 36.54 -42.31
C ILE A 17 -26.24 36.27 -43.82
N ARG A 18 -25.94 35.03 -44.27
CA ARG A 18 -26.91 34.08 -44.89
C ARG A 18 -26.22 32.83 -45.48
N THR A 19 -26.78 31.67 -45.13
CA THR A 19 -26.92 30.42 -45.92
C THR A 19 -25.68 29.76 -46.54
N GLN A 20 -25.42 28.51 -46.12
CA GLN A 20 -25.75 27.35 -46.96
C GLN A 20 -25.95 26.08 -46.11
N SER A 21 -26.91 25.28 -46.55
CA SER A 21 -27.32 24.00 -45.98
C SER A 21 -26.16 23.00 -45.95
N THR A 22 -25.89 22.43 -44.78
CA THR A 22 -25.11 21.19 -44.69
C THR A 22 -26.07 20.03 -44.39
N PRO A 23 -26.11 18.99 -45.24
CA PRO A 23 -26.98 17.85 -45.02
C PRO A 23 -26.53 17.03 -43.82
N PHE A 24 -27.53 16.57 -43.07
CA PHE A 24 -27.46 15.55 -42.05
C PHE A 24 -26.81 14.28 -42.62
N LEU A 25 -25.71 13.81 -42.01
CA LEU A 25 -25.27 12.42 -42.16
C LEU A 25 -25.39 11.71 -40.81
N PRO A 26 -26.19 10.63 -40.71
CA PRO A 26 -26.23 9.79 -39.53
C PRO A 26 -25.09 8.79 -39.64
N PHE A 27 -24.10 8.87 -38.74
CA PHE A 27 -23.18 7.74 -38.57
C PHE A 27 -22.99 7.42 -37.11
N THR A 28 -23.49 6.23 -36.78
CA THR A 28 -23.38 5.53 -35.52
C THR A 28 -21.90 5.34 -35.22
N THR A 29 -21.42 5.79 -34.06
CA THR A 29 -20.15 5.31 -33.53
C THR A 29 -20.43 4.09 -32.65
N PRO A 30 -19.93 2.89 -32.96
CA PRO A 30 -19.93 1.83 -31.97
C PRO A 30 -18.97 2.23 -30.85
N ILE A 31 -19.50 2.25 -29.63
CA ILE A 31 -18.70 2.38 -28.41
C ILE A 31 -17.78 1.16 -28.38
N SER A 32 -16.51 1.34 -28.77
CA SER A 32 -15.49 0.34 -28.48
C SER A 32 -15.35 0.28 -26.97
N LEU A 33 -15.74 -0.86 -26.39
CA LEU A 33 -15.38 -1.24 -25.03
C LEU A 33 -13.86 -1.48 -25.02
N GLY A 34 -13.10 -0.40 -24.95
CA GLY A 34 -11.68 -0.45 -24.65
C GLY A 34 -11.50 -1.11 -23.30
N ARG A 35 -11.09 -2.38 -23.31
CA ARG A 35 -10.64 -3.11 -22.12
C ARG A 35 -9.38 -2.39 -21.66
N SER A 36 -9.54 -1.47 -20.70
CA SER A 36 -8.40 -0.79 -20.08
C SER A 36 -7.55 -1.87 -19.42
N ALA A 37 -6.45 -2.24 -20.09
CA ALA A 37 -5.47 -3.15 -19.57
C ALA A 37 -4.86 -2.46 -18.34
N LYS A 38 -5.31 -2.87 -17.16
CA LYS A 38 -4.66 -2.49 -15.92
C LYS A 38 -3.27 -3.09 -15.98
N PHE A 39 -2.26 -2.26 -16.23
CA PHE A 39 -0.88 -2.60 -15.95
C PHE A 39 -0.81 -2.95 -14.46
N ALA A 40 -0.81 -4.24 -14.15
CA ALA A 40 -0.50 -4.70 -12.80
C ALA A 40 1.01 -4.60 -12.67
N SER A 41 1.49 -3.53 -12.03
CA SER A 41 2.86 -3.47 -11.55
C SER A 41 3.03 -4.54 -10.48
N THR A 42 3.55 -5.70 -10.88
CA THR A 42 4.12 -6.67 -9.96
C THR A 42 5.33 -6.03 -9.30
N GLY A 43 5.20 -5.46 -8.10
CA GLY A 43 6.38 -4.94 -7.41
C GLY A 43 6.21 -3.89 -6.32
N SER A 44 5.00 -3.66 -5.80
CA SER A 44 4.89 -3.05 -4.48
C SER A 44 3.87 -3.86 -3.68
N SER A 45 4.32 -4.93 -3.03
CA SER A 45 3.52 -5.49 -1.93
C SER A 45 3.35 -4.37 -0.91
N ASP A 46 2.11 -3.98 -0.67
CA ASP A 46 1.76 -3.12 0.46
C ASP A 46 2.32 -3.81 1.72
N PRO A 47 3.15 -3.15 2.54
CA PRO A 47 3.66 -3.71 3.80
C PRO A 47 2.56 -4.21 4.75
N SER A 48 1.31 -3.83 4.46
CA SER A 48 0.11 -4.22 5.19
C SER A 48 -0.61 -5.43 4.59
N ASP A 49 -0.08 -6.09 3.53
CA ASP A 49 -0.69 -7.30 2.97
C ASP A 49 -0.83 -8.35 4.07
N PRO A 50 -2.08 -8.81 4.36
CA PRO A 50 -2.31 -9.82 5.39
C PRO A 50 -1.41 -11.07 5.26
N HIS A 51 -1.03 -11.45 4.04
CA HIS A 51 -0.17 -12.62 3.82
C HIS A 51 1.27 -12.39 4.30
N ASP A 52 1.86 -11.24 3.96
CA ASP A 52 3.22 -10.89 4.36
C ASP A 52 3.34 -10.72 5.88
N VAL A 53 2.30 -10.15 6.51
CA VAL A 53 2.21 -10.04 7.97
C VAL A 53 2.17 -11.42 8.64
N GLU A 54 1.45 -12.39 8.06
CA GLU A 54 1.40 -13.76 8.57
C GLU A 54 2.76 -14.48 8.46
N LEU A 55 3.44 -14.35 7.31
CA LEU A 55 4.80 -14.87 7.12
C LEU A 55 5.78 -14.25 8.12
N ALA A 56 5.69 -12.94 8.35
CA ALA A 56 6.51 -12.24 9.33
C ALA A 56 6.27 -12.75 10.75
N ARG A 57 5.01 -12.95 11.17
CA ARG A 57 4.68 -13.56 12.47
C ARG A 57 5.23 -14.98 12.60
N LYS A 58 5.09 -15.80 11.56
CA LYS A 58 5.62 -17.16 11.53
C LYS A 58 7.14 -17.17 11.66
N TRP A 59 7.83 -16.24 11.00
CA TRP A 59 9.26 -16.04 11.13
C TRP A 59 9.65 -15.66 12.55
N LEU A 60 8.98 -14.67 13.16
CA LEU A 60 9.26 -14.21 14.52
C LEU A 60 9.09 -15.34 15.54
N LYS A 61 8.01 -16.14 15.43
CA LYS A 61 7.78 -17.30 16.29
C LYS A 61 8.88 -18.36 16.16
N ALA A 62 9.37 -18.60 14.94
CA ALA A 62 10.47 -19.54 14.69
C ALA A 62 11.85 -18.99 15.14
N PHE A 63 12.00 -17.67 15.16
CA PHE A 63 13.18 -16.98 15.65
C PHE A 63 13.24 -17.03 17.19
N GLU A 64 12.12 -16.74 17.87
CA GLU A 64 12.00 -16.84 19.33
C GLU A 64 12.15 -18.27 19.86
N SER A 65 11.72 -19.29 19.10
CA SER A 65 11.88 -20.70 19.49
C SER A 65 13.32 -21.21 19.34
N GLY A 66 14.27 -20.37 18.90
CA GLY A 66 15.68 -20.73 18.75
C GLY A 66 15.99 -21.63 17.54
N VAL A 67 14.97 -21.97 16.72
CA VAL A 67 15.14 -22.77 15.49
C VAL A 67 15.94 -22.01 14.43
N LYS A 68 15.80 -20.67 14.41
CA LYS A 68 16.53 -19.78 13.50
C LYS A 68 17.41 -18.83 14.31
N SER A 69 18.56 -19.30 14.78
CA SER A 69 19.53 -18.45 15.49
C SER A 69 20.43 -17.68 14.52
N ILE A 70 20.95 -16.53 14.95
CA ILE A 70 21.87 -15.70 14.16
C ILE A 70 23.19 -16.48 13.98
N PRO A 71 23.60 -16.78 12.74
CA PRO A 71 24.86 -17.48 12.53
C PRO A 71 26.04 -16.61 12.96
N ARG A 72 26.97 -17.17 13.75
CA ARG A 72 28.11 -16.41 14.29
C ARG A 72 29.01 -15.80 13.21
N HIS A 73 29.13 -16.46 12.05
CA HIS A 73 29.99 -16.01 10.95
C HIS A 73 29.50 -14.76 10.22
N VAL A 74 28.24 -14.35 10.41
CA VAL A 74 27.68 -13.15 9.76
C VAL A 74 28.16 -11.87 10.46
N GLY A 75 28.52 -11.96 11.74
CA GLY A 75 29.01 -10.82 12.52
C GLY A 75 30.54 -10.84 12.67
N GLN A 76 31.15 -9.65 12.63
CA GLN A 76 32.55 -9.49 13.04
C GLN A 76 32.61 -9.25 14.55
N VAL A 77 33.41 -10.06 15.25
CA VAL A 77 33.67 -9.89 16.69
C VAL A 77 35.06 -9.27 16.85
N SER A 78 35.13 -8.11 17.52
CA SER A 78 36.37 -7.43 17.87
C SER A 78 36.43 -7.21 19.38
N PHE A 79 37.60 -7.44 19.98
CA PHE A 79 37.83 -7.21 21.40
C PHE A 79 38.62 -5.91 21.59
N SER A 80 38.11 -4.99 22.40
CA SER A 80 38.82 -3.78 22.80
C SER A 80 38.73 -3.61 24.32
N ARG A 81 39.75 -2.99 24.93
CA ARG A 81 39.76 -2.67 26.35
C ARG A 81 38.94 -1.42 26.68
N SER A 82 38.65 -0.61 25.67
CA SER A 82 37.87 0.62 25.79
C SER A 82 36.94 0.74 24.58
N SER A 83 35.68 1.13 24.82
CA SER A 83 34.73 1.46 23.77
C SER A 83 35.31 2.61 22.93
N GLY A 84 35.84 2.28 21.76
CA GLY A 84 36.29 3.27 20.79
C GLY A 84 35.09 4.03 20.19
N PRO A 85 35.31 5.18 19.55
CA PRO A 85 34.25 5.90 18.87
C PRO A 85 33.62 4.99 17.82
N GLY A 86 32.34 4.65 18.02
CA GLY A 86 31.58 3.86 17.06
C GLY A 86 31.51 4.59 15.72
N GLY A 87 31.93 3.92 14.64
CA GLY A 87 31.86 4.48 13.30
C GLY A 87 30.41 4.78 12.90
N GLN A 88 30.19 5.86 12.16
CA GLN A 88 28.86 6.37 11.79
C GLN A 88 28.00 5.40 10.94
N ASN A 89 28.61 4.33 10.41
CA ASN A 89 27.96 3.39 9.49
C ASN A 89 27.84 1.96 10.05
N ALA A 90 28.09 1.72 11.34
CA ALA A 90 28.03 0.38 11.93
C ALA A 90 27.22 0.34 13.22
N LEU A 91 26.33 -0.65 13.35
CA LEU A 91 25.68 -0.98 14.62
C LEU A 91 26.65 -1.79 15.47
N VAL A 92 27.16 -1.18 16.55
CA VAL A 92 28.11 -1.81 17.46
C VAL A 92 27.41 -2.20 18.76
N ILE A 93 27.39 -3.49 19.07
CA ILE A 93 26.86 -4.02 20.33
C ILE A 93 28.04 -4.48 21.19
N GLN A 94 28.09 -4.03 22.44
CA GLN A 94 29.19 -4.29 23.37
C GLN A 94 28.67 -4.95 24.66
N SER A 95 29.53 -5.73 25.30
CA SER A 95 29.26 -6.36 26.60
C SER A 95 30.56 -6.56 27.38
N ASP A 96 30.59 -6.08 28.62
CA ASP A 96 31.73 -6.12 29.54
C ASP A 96 31.35 -6.70 30.93
N GLU A 97 30.26 -7.48 30.98
CA GLU A 97 29.65 -7.99 32.23
C GLU A 97 30.51 -9.05 32.95
N SER A 98 31.31 -9.81 32.21
CA SER A 98 32.14 -10.88 32.76
C SER A 98 33.63 -10.65 32.50
N ARG A 99 34.49 -11.27 33.31
CA ARG A 99 35.95 -11.34 33.05
C ARG A 99 36.29 -12.32 31.93
N GLN A 100 35.39 -13.23 31.58
CA GLN A 100 35.61 -14.21 30.52
C GLN A 100 35.17 -13.63 29.17
N GLN A 101 36.07 -13.66 28.17
CA GLN A 101 35.75 -13.13 26.84
C GLN A 101 34.62 -13.91 26.14
N ALA A 102 34.57 -15.24 26.33
CA ALA A 102 33.58 -16.09 25.66
C ALA A 102 32.15 -15.78 26.10
N THR A 103 31.93 -15.60 27.40
CA THR A 103 30.63 -15.24 27.95
C THR A 103 30.18 -13.87 27.47
N ASN A 104 31.10 -12.91 27.36
CA ASN A 104 30.78 -11.58 26.82
C ASN A 104 30.37 -11.62 25.35
N VAL A 105 30.97 -12.50 24.54
CA VAL A 105 30.52 -12.72 23.14
C VAL A 105 29.10 -13.24 23.11
N ASP A 106 28.78 -14.25 23.93
CA ASP A 106 27.43 -14.82 23.99
C ASP A 106 26.39 -13.77 24.44
N LEU A 107 26.76 -12.92 25.41
CA LEU A 107 25.93 -11.81 25.87
C LEU A 107 25.70 -10.77 24.77
N CYS A 108 26.68 -10.46 23.92
CA CYS A 108 26.49 -9.59 22.77
C CYS A 108 25.43 -10.16 21.79
N TYR A 109 25.51 -11.46 21.47
CA TYR A 109 24.51 -12.10 20.61
C TYR A 109 23.14 -12.16 21.28
N ALA A 110 23.07 -12.37 22.60
CA ALA A 110 21.81 -12.34 23.34
C ALA A 110 21.16 -10.94 23.30
N LYS A 111 21.96 -9.88 23.48
CA LYS A 111 21.52 -8.48 23.35
C LYS A 111 21.02 -8.18 21.93
N LEU A 112 21.76 -8.61 20.90
CA LEU A 112 21.36 -8.48 19.50
C LEU A 112 20.02 -9.16 19.22
N ASN A 113 19.89 -10.42 19.65
CA ASN A 113 18.66 -11.20 19.49
C ASN A 113 17.47 -10.49 20.14
N ARG A 114 17.64 -10.01 21.38
CA ARG A 114 16.62 -9.26 22.11
C ARG A 114 16.19 -8.00 21.35
N LEU A 115 17.13 -7.22 20.83
CA LEU A 115 16.82 -6.00 20.08
C LEU A 115 16.04 -6.30 18.80
N LEU A 116 16.42 -7.34 18.07
CA LEU A 116 15.70 -7.76 16.86
C LEU A 116 14.26 -8.16 17.19
N VAL A 117 14.05 -8.95 18.24
CA VAL A 117 12.70 -9.34 18.69
C VAL A 117 11.86 -8.11 19.07
N ILE A 118 12.44 -7.14 19.78
CA ILE A 118 11.74 -5.91 20.15
C ILE A 118 11.33 -5.13 18.90
N SER A 119 12.26 -4.85 17.99
CA SER A 119 11.96 -4.13 16.75
C SER A 119 10.94 -4.86 15.87
N ALA A 120 11.00 -6.19 15.81
CA ALA A 120 10.07 -6.99 15.03
C ALA A 120 8.65 -6.93 15.62
N LYS A 121 8.50 -6.90 16.95
CA LYS A 121 7.21 -6.76 17.62
C LYS A 121 6.59 -5.37 17.45
N GLU A 122 7.42 -4.34 17.31
CA GLU A 122 6.95 -2.98 17.03
C GLU A 122 6.42 -2.84 15.59
N VAL A 123 7.07 -3.50 14.62
CA VAL A 123 6.70 -3.42 13.21
C VAL A 123 5.57 -4.38 12.85
N ILE A 124 5.54 -5.59 13.42
CA ILE A 124 4.57 -6.62 13.08
C ILE A 124 3.32 -6.44 13.95
N PRO A 125 2.16 -6.10 13.36
CA PRO A 125 0.93 -5.97 14.15
C PRO A 125 0.57 -7.31 14.78
N GLY A 126 0.21 -7.27 16.06
CA GLY A 126 -0.26 -8.44 16.80
C GLY A 126 -1.47 -9.10 16.14
N GLU A 127 -1.72 -10.38 16.45
CA GLU A 127 -2.91 -11.06 15.96
C GLU A 127 -4.16 -10.35 16.48
N THR A 128 -5.08 -10.01 15.57
CA THR A 128 -6.38 -9.50 15.95
C THR A 128 -7.15 -10.59 16.70
N SER A 129 -7.82 -10.22 17.79
CA SER A 129 -8.65 -11.16 18.57
C SER A 129 -9.66 -11.88 17.68
N GLN A 130 -9.99 -13.13 18.00
CA GLN A 130 -10.94 -13.93 17.21
C GLN A 130 -12.31 -13.23 17.11
N GLU A 131 -12.76 -12.63 18.21
CA GLU A 131 -14.00 -11.85 18.23
C GLU A 131 -13.95 -10.64 17.28
N GLN A 132 -12.77 -10.02 17.13
CA GLN A 132 -12.56 -8.90 16.23
C GLN A 132 -12.56 -9.35 14.77
N LYS A 133 -11.96 -10.51 14.47
CA LYS A 133 -12.04 -11.13 13.13
C LYS A 133 -13.49 -11.41 12.74
N ASP A 134 -14.27 -11.99 13.66
CA ASP A 134 -15.68 -12.29 13.44
C ASP A 134 -16.53 -11.02 13.29
N ARG A 135 -16.19 -9.96 14.02
CA ARG A 135 -16.84 -8.65 13.86
C ARG A 135 -16.56 -8.06 12.48
N VAL A 136 -15.31 -8.08 12.03
CA VAL A 136 -14.92 -7.57 10.71
C VAL A 136 -15.60 -8.36 9.60
N SER A 137 -15.68 -9.70 9.71
CA SER A 137 -16.35 -10.53 8.70
C SER A 137 -17.85 -10.24 8.60
N LYS A 138 -18.53 -10.04 9.74
CA LYS A 138 -19.95 -9.64 9.79
C LYS A 138 -20.17 -8.28 9.13
N LEU A 139 -19.31 -7.30 9.43
CA LEU A 139 -19.39 -5.96 8.83
C LEU A 139 -19.19 -6.01 7.30
N GLN A 140 -18.21 -6.76 6.82
CA GLN A 140 -17.96 -6.94 5.39
C GLN A 140 -19.14 -7.60 4.69
N ARG A 141 -19.73 -8.63 5.29
CA ARG A 141 -20.93 -9.30 4.77
C ARG A 141 -22.10 -8.32 4.68
N ALA A 142 -22.38 -7.58 5.74
CA ALA A 142 -23.45 -6.58 5.77
C ALA A 142 -23.25 -5.49 4.69
N GLN A 143 -22.02 -4.99 4.52
CA GLN A 143 -21.68 -4.00 3.50
C GLN A 143 -21.89 -4.56 2.08
N ASN A 144 -21.48 -5.80 1.83
CA ASN A 144 -21.68 -6.47 0.55
C ASN A 144 -23.17 -6.68 0.23
N GLU A 145 -23.94 -7.14 1.20
CA GLU A 145 -25.39 -7.32 1.06
C GLU A 145 -26.12 -6.00 0.81
N ALA A 146 -25.78 -4.93 1.53
CA ALA A 146 -26.34 -3.59 1.32
C ALA A 146 -26.05 -3.07 -0.10
N ARG A 147 -24.79 -3.19 -0.54
CA ARG A 147 -24.35 -2.81 -1.89
C ARG A 147 -25.12 -3.60 -2.97
N LEU A 148 -25.32 -4.90 -2.78
CA LEU A 148 -26.08 -5.73 -3.72
C LEU A 148 -27.55 -5.33 -3.77
N LYS A 149 -28.19 -5.07 -2.62
CA LYS A 149 -29.58 -4.61 -2.52
C LYS A 149 -29.75 -3.26 -3.24
N GLU A 150 -28.89 -2.30 -2.97
CA GLU A 150 -28.92 -0.99 -3.60
C GLU A 150 -28.76 -1.08 -5.13
N LYS A 151 -27.80 -1.88 -5.61
CA LYS A 151 -27.63 -2.16 -7.04
C LYS A 151 -28.89 -2.78 -7.65
N LYS A 152 -29.53 -3.72 -6.95
CA LYS A 152 -30.76 -4.37 -7.40
C LYS A 152 -31.93 -3.36 -7.49
N ILE A 153 -32.09 -2.51 -6.49
CA ILE A 153 -33.11 -1.44 -6.46
C ILE A 153 -32.88 -0.44 -7.61
N HIS A 154 -31.64 -0.01 -7.83
CA HIS A 154 -31.31 0.87 -8.94
C HIS A 154 -31.55 0.22 -10.30
N SER A 155 -31.23 -1.06 -10.44
CA SER A 155 -31.46 -1.83 -11.67
C SER A 155 -32.95 -1.98 -11.95
N SER A 156 -33.75 -2.41 -10.96
CA SER A 156 -35.19 -2.56 -11.11
C SER A 156 -35.86 -1.23 -11.45
N LYS A 157 -35.49 -0.13 -10.79
CA LYS A 157 -35.98 1.22 -11.11
C LYS A 157 -35.68 1.63 -12.55
N LYS A 158 -34.51 1.29 -13.09
CA LYS A 158 -34.17 1.54 -14.50
C LYS A 158 -34.95 0.64 -15.46
N SER A 159 -35.13 -0.63 -15.12
CA SER A 159 -35.91 -1.58 -15.92
C SER A 159 -37.37 -1.18 -16.01
N ASN A 160 -37.97 -0.78 -14.90
CA ASN A 160 -39.38 -0.38 -14.84
C ASN A 160 -39.67 0.83 -15.74
N ARG A 161 -38.70 1.73 -15.90
CA ARG A 161 -38.80 2.88 -16.83
C ARG A 161 -38.81 2.46 -18.31
N ARG A 162 -38.35 1.26 -18.66
CA ARG A 162 -38.25 0.78 -20.04
C ARG A 162 -39.47 0.00 -20.52
N GLY A 163 -40.28 -0.54 -19.60
CA GLY A 163 -41.41 -1.42 -19.91
C GLY A 163 -42.71 -0.74 -20.32
N SER A 164 -42.76 0.59 -20.47
CA SER A 164 -43.99 1.34 -20.71
C SER A 164 -44.26 1.70 -22.19
N LYS A 165 -43.52 1.13 -23.16
CA LYS A 165 -43.51 1.66 -24.54
C LYS A 165 -44.18 0.80 -25.63
N TYR A 166 -44.64 -0.42 -25.38
CA TYR A 166 -45.29 -1.22 -26.44
C TYR A 166 -46.43 -2.08 -25.89
N ASP A 167 -47.62 -1.50 -25.91
CA ASP A 167 -48.92 -2.18 -25.87
C ASP A 167 -49.88 -1.31 -26.71
N ASP A 168 -49.77 -1.38 -28.05
CA ASP A 168 -50.77 -0.91 -29.06
C ASP A 168 -50.57 -1.74 -30.35
#